data_AF-A0A956I547-F1
#
_entry.id   AF-A0A956I547-F1
#
_cell.length_a   1.000
_cell.length_b   1.000
_cell.length_c   1.000
_cell.angle_alpha   90.00
_cell.angle_beta   90.00
_cell.angle_gamma   90.00
#
_symmetry.space_group_name_H-M   'P 1'
#
loop_
_entity.id
_entity.type
_entity.pdbx_description
1 polymer ?
#
loop_
_entity_poly.entity_id
_entity_poly.type
_entity_poly.pdbx_seq_one_letter_code
_entity_poly.pdbx_strand_id
1 'polypeptide(L)'
;MREVHRRYEDPLDRIWTEAARRIGLTVARTPDAFATTDGRGALLLGDESSLDADDCLAQMIFHELCHSLVQGPDSFELPDWGLENTDPRDLAREHACLRAQAFLAARLGLREVLAPTTDHRAFFDQLPEDPLAADDESVEMARLAIGRADRSPWSPHLEDALRATAVVVHAAAPFASEGSLLFDAAPERPVHPAGGYRHATEPGRCGECAWLVEGACTSTRVLVDEAWPACERFERSLDCRACGACCREGFDVVELAADDPFVAAHGALVERIDGRLVLRRLDGRCPPLRGDGRGEPFACAVYEDRPQTCRDLAPGSDGCLTARRRVGRSL
;
A
#
# COMPACT_ATOMS: atom_id res chain seq x y z
N MET A 1 25.03 -46.38 12.33
CA MET A 1 24.66 -45.00 11.95
C MET A 1 23.14 -44.96 11.86
N ARG A 2 22.48 -43.99 12.51
CA ARG A 2 21.01 -43.87 12.48
C ARG A 2 20.58 -43.28 11.14
N GLU A 3 19.52 -43.81 10.53
CA GLU A 3 18.91 -43.25 9.33
C GLU A 3 18.12 -41.98 9.68
N VAL A 4 18.35 -40.89 8.93
CA VAL A 4 17.73 -39.58 9.17
C VAL A 4 16.60 -39.37 8.17
N HIS A 5 15.36 -39.38 8.64
CA HIS A 5 14.16 -39.23 7.81
C HIS A 5 13.56 -37.82 7.82
N ARG A 6 13.99 -36.96 8.75
CA ARG A 6 13.48 -35.59 8.91
C ARG A 6 14.64 -34.65 9.18
N ARG A 7 14.56 -33.44 8.61
CA ARG A 7 15.47 -32.34 8.87
C ARG A 7 14.71 -31.24 9.62
N TYR A 8 15.42 -30.49 10.44
CA TYR A 8 14.88 -29.27 11.02
C TYR A 8 14.75 -28.23 9.90
N GLU A 9 13.68 -27.45 9.96
CA GLU A 9 13.44 -26.30 9.11
C GLU A 9 13.12 -25.15 10.05
N ASP A 10 13.74 -23.99 9.83
CA ASP A 10 13.37 -22.80 10.59
C ASP A 10 11.92 -22.42 10.28
N PRO A 11 11.07 -22.18 11.30
CA PRO A 11 9.67 -21.84 11.08
C PRO A 11 9.47 -20.60 10.23
N LEU A 12 10.29 -19.55 10.40
CA LEU A 12 10.16 -18.32 9.62
C LEU A 12 10.59 -18.54 8.17
N ASP A 13 11.70 -19.22 7.95
CA ASP A 13 12.13 -19.59 6.59
C ASP A 13 11.06 -20.38 5.85
N ARG A 14 10.42 -21.33 6.53
CA ARG A 14 9.37 -22.16 5.92
C ARG A 14 8.12 -21.35 5.61
N ILE A 15 7.69 -20.46 6.52
CA ILE A 15 6.54 -19.56 6.31
C ILE A 15 6.77 -18.71 5.05
N TRP A 16 7.91 -18.03 4.97
CA TRP A 16 8.16 -17.05 3.90
C TRP A 16 8.49 -17.71 2.56
N THR A 17 9.22 -18.83 2.55
CA THR A 17 9.45 -19.60 1.32
C THR A 17 8.13 -20.16 0.76
N GLU A 18 7.21 -20.62 1.61
CA GLU A 18 5.89 -21.06 1.16
C GLU A 18 5.01 -19.91 0.69
N ALA A 19 5.06 -18.75 1.37
CA ALA A 19 4.34 -17.55 0.95
C ALA A 19 4.80 -17.09 -0.44
N ALA A 20 6.11 -16.96 -0.65
CA ALA A 20 6.70 -16.66 -1.95
C ALA A 20 6.24 -17.66 -3.02
N ARG A 21 6.29 -18.97 -2.73
CA ARG A 21 5.83 -20.03 -3.64
C ARG A 21 4.36 -19.88 -4.03
N ARG A 22 3.49 -19.53 -3.08
CA ARG A 22 2.05 -19.33 -3.36
C ARG A 22 1.77 -18.06 -4.16
N ILE A 23 2.60 -17.03 -4.00
CA ILE A 23 2.56 -15.79 -4.78
C ILE A 23 3.13 -16.00 -6.21
N GLY A 24 3.83 -17.11 -6.45
CA GLY A 24 4.36 -17.48 -7.77
C GLY A 24 5.88 -17.37 -7.89
N LEU A 25 6.59 -17.25 -6.78
CA LEU A 25 8.05 -17.10 -6.74
C LEU A 25 8.73 -18.37 -6.20
N THR A 26 9.86 -18.75 -6.78
CA THR A 26 10.74 -19.81 -6.31
C THR A 26 11.98 -19.17 -5.73
N VAL A 27 12.15 -19.29 -4.41
CA VAL A 27 13.29 -18.72 -3.70
C VAL A 27 14.50 -19.64 -3.80
N ALA A 28 15.66 -19.08 -4.14
CA ALA A 28 16.94 -19.77 -4.05
C ALA A 28 18.00 -18.87 -3.41
N ARG A 29 19.01 -19.50 -2.77
CA ARG A 29 20.10 -18.79 -2.08
C ARG A 29 21.35 -18.76 -2.97
N THR A 30 22.06 -17.64 -3.01
CA THR A 30 23.25 -17.46 -3.85
C THR A 30 24.26 -16.52 -3.17
N PRO A 31 25.58 -16.73 -3.32
CA PRO A 31 26.59 -15.76 -2.89
C PRO A 31 26.77 -14.60 -3.88
N ASP A 32 26.22 -14.70 -5.09
CA ASP A 32 26.53 -13.80 -6.22
C ASP A 32 25.64 -12.54 -6.30
N ALA A 33 24.62 -12.44 -5.44
CA ALA A 33 23.68 -11.32 -5.43
C ALA A 33 23.07 -11.13 -4.04
N PHE A 34 22.74 -9.89 -3.69
CA PHE A 34 22.03 -9.58 -2.44
C PHE A 34 20.54 -9.95 -2.55
N ALA A 35 19.84 -9.40 -3.53
CA ALA A 35 18.51 -9.81 -3.93
C ALA A 35 18.31 -9.50 -5.42
N THR A 36 17.73 -10.44 -6.16
CA THR A 36 17.38 -10.22 -7.57
C THR A 36 16.28 -11.16 -8.02
N THR A 37 15.42 -10.70 -8.93
CA THR A 37 14.42 -11.52 -9.62
C THR A 37 14.65 -11.49 -11.12
N ASP A 38 14.42 -12.63 -11.78
CA ASP A 38 14.60 -12.75 -13.24
C ASP A 38 13.36 -12.33 -14.05
N GLY A 39 12.28 -11.93 -13.37
CA GLY A 39 10.99 -11.63 -13.99
C GLY A 39 10.28 -12.86 -14.57
N ARG A 40 10.68 -14.07 -14.15
CA ARG A 40 10.12 -15.36 -14.60
C ARG A 40 9.82 -16.30 -13.44
N GLY A 41 9.75 -15.73 -12.24
CA GLY A 41 9.39 -16.42 -11.01
C GLY A 41 10.57 -16.92 -10.19
N ALA A 42 11.83 -16.66 -10.55
CA ALA A 42 12.96 -16.94 -9.66
C ALA A 42 13.27 -15.71 -8.79
N LEU A 43 13.41 -15.92 -7.47
CA LEU A 43 13.90 -14.92 -6.53
C LEU A 43 15.20 -15.42 -5.91
N LEU A 44 16.32 -14.82 -6.30
CA LEU A 44 17.65 -15.17 -5.79
C LEU A 44 18.02 -14.22 -4.66
N LEU A 45 18.36 -14.77 -3.50
CA LEU A 45 18.69 -14.00 -2.29
C LEU A 45 20.08 -14.40 -1.78
N GLY A 46 20.82 -13.42 -1.30
CA GLY A 46 22.15 -13.55 -0.72
C GLY A 46 22.20 -14.63 0.35
N ASP A 47 23.17 -15.55 0.30
CA ASP A 47 23.35 -16.59 1.32
C ASP A 47 23.95 -16.03 2.63
N GLU A 48 24.08 -16.88 3.64
CA GLU A 48 24.61 -16.50 4.97
C GLU A 48 26.00 -15.85 4.93
N SER A 49 26.78 -16.05 3.86
CA SER A 49 28.11 -15.42 3.73
C SER A 49 28.06 -13.95 3.30
N SER A 50 26.91 -13.50 2.77
CA SER A 50 26.69 -12.14 2.26
C SER A 50 25.77 -11.28 3.14
N LEU A 51 25.25 -11.83 4.23
CA LEU A 51 24.26 -11.18 5.09
C LEU A 51 24.85 -10.64 6.38
N ASP A 52 24.27 -9.54 6.87
CA ASP A 52 24.58 -9.00 8.19
C ASP A 52 23.99 -9.90 9.29
N ALA A 53 24.49 -9.74 10.52
CA ALA A 53 24.16 -10.64 11.63
C ALA A 53 22.68 -10.59 12.05
N ASP A 54 21.98 -9.51 11.71
CA ASP A 54 20.56 -9.27 11.97
C ASP A 54 19.69 -9.43 10.71
N ASP A 55 20.22 -10.03 9.65
CA ASP A 55 19.47 -10.39 8.46
C ASP A 55 18.97 -11.84 8.54
N CYS A 56 17.71 -12.05 8.14
CA CYS A 56 17.14 -13.37 7.94
C CYS A 56 16.34 -13.45 6.63
N LEU A 57 16.11 -14.68 6.17
CA LEU A 57 15.39 -14.95 4.93
C LEU A 57 13.98 -14.34 4.92
N ALA A 58 13.31 -14.29 6.07
CA ALA A 58 12.00 -13.68 6.23
C ALA A 58 12.00 -12.18 5.91
N GLN A 59 12.98 -11.42 6.43
CA GLN A 59 13.14 -10.00 6.13
C GLN A 59 13.36 -9.77 4.63
N MET A 60 14.27 -10.55 4.03
CA MET A 60 14.60 -10.43 2.61
C MET A 60 13.39 -10.72 1.71
N ILE A 61 12.69 -11.83 1.93
CA ILE A 61 11.50 -12.16 1.12
C ILE A 61 10.41 -11.09 1.31
N PHE A 62 10.19 -10.62 2.54
CA PHE A 62 9.16 -9.62 2.79
C PHE A 62 9.48 -8.28 2.11
N HIS A 63 10.74 -7.85 2.14
CA HIS A 63 11.21 -6.65 1.48
C HIS A 63 11.00 -6.72 -0.04
N GLU A 64 11.40 -7.83 -0.67
CA GLU A 64 11.17 -8.05 -2.11
C GLU A 64 9.69 -8.08 -2.49
N LEU A 65 8.84 -8.66 -1.63
CA LEU A 65 7.40 -8.60 -1.82
C LEU A 65 6.86 -7.15 -1.68
N CYS A 66 7.43 -6.32 -0.81
CA CYS A 66 7.09 -4.91 -0.72
C CYS A 66 7.50 -4.13 -1.98
N HIS A 67 8.64 -4.45 -2.59
CA HIS A 67 9.00 -3.92 -3.91
C HIS A 67 7.97 -4.28 -4.97
N SER A 68 7.63 -5.56 -5.09
CA SER A 68 6.61 -6.00 -6.06
C SER A 68 5.25 -5.30 -5.83
N LEU A 69 4.87 -5.02 -4.56
CA LEU A 69 3.65 -4.27 -4.24
C LEU A 69 3.71 -2.83 -4.75
N VAL A 70 4.85 -2.14 -4.60
CA VAL A 70 5.05 -0.76 -5.10
C VAL A 70 5.02 -0.73 -6.63
N GLN A 71 5.70 -1.68 -7.27
CA GLN A 71 5.80 -1.76 -8.73
C GLN A 71 4.51 -2.25 -9.40
N GLY A 72 3.69 -3.01 -8.67
CA GLY A 72 2.42 -3.54 -9.16
C GLY A 72 2.55 -4.92 -9.81
N PRO A 73 1.42 -5.54 -10.21
CA PRO A 73 1.37 -6.95 -10.59
C PRO A 73 2.15 -7.26 -11.87
N ASP A 74 2.23 -6.31 -12.81
CA ASP A 74 2.94 -6.49 -14.07
C ASP A 74 4.47 -6.57 -13.87
N SER A 75 4.97 -6.13 -12.71
CA SER A 75 6.41 -6.18 -12.38
C SER A 75 6.96 -7.60 -12.24
N PHE A 76 6.09 -8.60 -12.06
CA PHE A 76 6.51 -10.00 -11.99
C PHE A 76 7.10 -10.53 -13.31
N GLU A 77 6.83 -9.84 -14.42
CA GLU A 77 7.37 -10.16 -15.74
C GLU A 77 8.69 -9.43 -16.05
N LEU A 78 9.17 -8.61 -15.12
CA LEU A 78 10.34 -7.76 -15.28
C LEU A 78 11.46 -8.20 -14.32
N PRO A 79 12.72 -8.24 -14.80
CA PRO A 79 13.87 -8.38 -13.91
C PRO A 79 13.86 -7.26 -12.85
N ASP A 80 14.19 -7.63 -11.61
CA ASP A 80 14.25 -6.72 -10.45
C ASP A 80 13.03 -5.81 -10.32
N TRP A 81 11.84 -6.34 -10.64
CA TRP A 81 10.56 -5.62 -10.60
C TRP A 81 10.50 -4.39 -11.53
N GLY A 82 11.43 -4.28 -12.47
CA GLY A 82 11.61 -3.12 -13.35
C GLY A 82 12.29 -1.92 -12.70
N LEU A 83 13.06 -2.11 -11.62
CA LEU A 83 13.87 -1.07 -10.96
C LEU A 83 15.29 -1.01 -11.55
N GLU A 84 15.89 0.19 -11.59
CA GLU A 84 17.27 0.43 -12.00
C GLU A 84 18.03 1.27 -10.95
N ASN A 85 19.09 0.74 -10.35
CA ASN A 85 19.82 1.36 -9.22
C ASN A 85 20.51 2.74 -9.48
N THR A 86 20.24 3.42 -10.58
CA THR A 86 20.89 4.67 -10.98
C THR A 86 19.96 5.89 -11.07
N ASP A 87 18.64 5.72 -10.90
CA ASP A 87 17.66 6.79 -11.13
C ASP A 87 17.06 7.34 -9.80
N PRO A 88 16.96 8.68 -9.62
CA PRO A 88 16.22 9.28 -8.49
C PRO A 88 14.78 8.80 -8.33
N ARG A 89 14.11 8.34 -9.40
CA ARG A 89 12.78 7.71 -9.34
C ARG A 89 12.78 6.47 -8.46
N ASP A 90 13.87 5.71 -8.47
CA ASP A 90 13.95 4.46 -7.74
C ASP A 90 14.22 4.69 -6.27
N LEU A 91 14.82 5.83 -5.89
CA LEU A 91 14.88 6.26 -4.49
C LEU A 91 13.48 6.52 -3.90
N ALA A 92 12.57 7.15 -4.66
CA ALA A 92 11.21 7.37 -4.18
C ALA A 92 10.42 6.06 -4.04
N ARG A 93 10.66 5.10 -4.95
CA ARG A 93 10.07 3.75 -4.90
C ARG A 93 10.63 2.92 -3.76
N GLU A 94 11.92 3.05 -3.48
CA GLU A 94 12.59 2.47 -2.32
C GLU A 94 11.94 2.98 -1.03
N HIS A 95 11.83 4.29 -0.86
CA HIS A 95 11.15 4.86 0.31
C HIS A 95 9.69 4.40 0.41
N ALA A 96 8.99 4.23 -0.71
CA ALA A 96 7.62 3.71 -0.71
C ALA A 96 7.57 2.23 -0.25
N CYS A 97 8.54 1.42 -0.68
CA CYS A 97 8.72 0.02 -0.26
C CYS A 97 8.87 -0.04 1.26
N LEU A 98 9.82 0.76 1.80
CA LEU A 98 10.10 0.81 3.22
C LEU A 98 8.91 1.29 4.07
N ARG A 99 8.17 2.28 3.58
CA ARG A 99 6.93 2.74 4.24
C ARG A 99 5.85 1.66 4.25
N ALA A 100 5.65 0.97 3.12
CA ALA A 100 4.68 -0.12 3.03
C ALA A 100 5.07 -1.30 3.95
N GLN A 101 6.36 -1.66 3.96
CA GLN A 101 6.94 -2.67 4.84
C GLN A 101 6.70 -2.34 6.31
N ALA A 102 7.03 -1.11 6.73
CA ALA A 102 6.80 -0.62 8.08
C ALA A 102 5.31 -0.69 8.46
N PHE A 103 4.42 -0.23 7.58
CA PHE A 103 2.97 -0.21 7.83
C PHE A 103 2.40 -1.63 8.02
N LEU A 104 2.73 -2.54 7.09
CA LEU A 104 2.19 -3.89 7.07
C LEU A 104 2.71 -4.75 8.24
N ALA A 105 3.96 -4.54 8.68
CA ALA A 105 4.56 -5.25 9.80
C ALA A 105 4.17 -4.66 11.17
N ALA A 106 4.15 -3.33 11.32
CA ALA A 106 3.92 -2.67 12.61
C ALA A 106 2.57 -3.00 13.24
N ARG A 107 1.54 -3.23 12.41
CA ARG A 107 0.21 -3.59 12.89
C ARG A 107 0.19 -4.92 13.67
N LEU A 108 1.17 -5.80 13.42
CA LEU A 108 1.34 -7.08 14.11
C LEU A 108 2.50 -7.08 15.13
N GLY A 109 3.10 -5.91 15.38
CA GLY A 109 4.26 -5.80 16.27
C GLY A 109 5.56 -6.31 15.63
N LEU A 110 5.61 -6.42 14.30
CA LEU A 110 6.74 -7.02 13.57
C LEU A 110 7.68 -5.99 12.93
N ARG A 111 7.52 -4.69 13.22
CA ARG A 111 8.25 -3.62 12.51
C ARG A 111 9.77 -3.79 12.61
N GLU A 112 10.29 -4.01 13.80
CA GLU A 112 11.73 -4.19 14.02
C GLU A 112 12.20 -5.58 13.55
N VAL A 113 11.42 -6.62 13.84
CA VAL A 113 11.74 -8.01 13.47
C VAL A 113 11.83 -8.21 11.95
N LEU A 114 10.99 -7.49 11.20
CA LEU A 114 10.93 -7.54 9.75
C LEU A 114 11.43 -6.23 9.12
N ALA A 115 12.36 -5.53 9.77
CA ALA A 115 13.04 -4.36 9.21
C ALA A 115 13.86 -4.75 7.97
N PRO A 116 14.07 -3.82 7.00
CA PRO A 116 14.82 -4.11 5.79
C PRO A 116 16.29 -4.39 6.10
N THR A 117 16.92 -5.20 5.27
CA THR A 117 18.33 -5.62 5.37
C THR A 117 19.26 -4.75 4.51
N THR A 118 18.72 -3.77 3.79
CA THR A 118 19.46 -2.93 2.82
C THR A 118 20.16 -1.73 3.48
N ASP A 119 21.08 -1.09 2.74
CA ASP A 119 21.67 0.21 3.09
C ASP A 119 20.62 1.31 3.40
N HIS A 120 19.38 1.17 2.91
CA HIS A 120 18.29 2.09 3.18
C HIS A 120 17.64 1.90 4.57
N ARG A 121 18.16 0.99 5.41
CA ARG A 121 17.75 0.81 6.81
C ARG A 121 17.76 2.13 7.59
N ALA A 122 18.74 3.00 7.34
CA ALA A 122 18.82 4.30 7.97
C ALA A 122 17.59 5.19 7.73
N PHE A 123 16.94 5.09 6.56
CA PHE A 123 15.68 5.79 6.29
C PHE A 123 14.52 5.13 7.05
N PHE A 124 14.46 3.79 7.04
CA PHE A 124 13.42 3.03 7.73
C PHE A 124 13.38 3.32 9.24
N ASP A 125 14.56 3.38 9.88
CA ASP A 125 14.69 3.66 11.32
C ASP A 125 14.25 5.08 11.68
N GLN A 126 14.30 6.02 10.73
CA GLN A 126 13.86 7.39 10.91
C GLN A 126 12.36 7.59 10.66
N LEU A 127 11.65 6.57 10.14
CA LEU A 127 10.22 6.68 9.89
C LEU A 127 9.46 6.88 11.22
N PRO A 128 8.49 7.81 11.28
CA PRO A 128 7.64 7.96 12.46
C PRO A 128 6.75 6.72 12.68
N GLU A 129 6.01 6.68 13.80
CA GLU A 129 5.15 5.54 14.14
C GLU A 129 4.08 5.27 13.06
N ASP A 130 3.51 6.34 12.49
CA ASP A 130 2.77 6.30 11.22
C ASP A 130 3.72 6.53 10.03
N PRO A 131 4.14 5.50 9.30
CA PRO A 131 5.04 5.65 8.16
C PRO A 131 4.41 6.41 6.98
N LEU A 132 3.12 6.75 7.03
CA LEU A 132 2.38 7.46 5.98
C LEU A 132 2.04 8.92 6.36
N ALA A 133 2.64 9.46 7.43
CA ALA A 133 2.36 10.80 7.95
C ALA A 133 2.94 11.95 7.10
N ALA A 134 3.92 11.67 6.24
CA ALA A 134 4.46 12.66 5.30
C ALA A 134 3.50 12.93 4.13
N ASP A 135 3.76 14.00 3.36
CA ASP A 135 3.02 14.32 2.13
C ASP A 135 4.02 14.46 0.97
N ASP A 136 4.59 13.31 0.58
CA ASP A 136 5.52 13.18 -0.53
C ASP A 136 5.12 11.99 -1.43
N GLU A 137 5.72 11.91 -2.62
CA GLU A 137 5.36 10.91 -3.64
C GLU A 137 5.52 9.46 -3.18
N SER A 138 6.47 9.18 -2.27
CA SER A 138 6.65 7.84 -1.71
C SER A 138 5.47 7.41 -0.85
N VAL A 139 4.74 8.35 -0.22
CA VAL A 139 3.54 8.06 0.56
C VAL A 139 2.38 7.66 -0.35
N GLU A 140 2.21 8.36 -1.49
CA GLU A 140 1.18 7.98 -2.49
C GLU A 140 1.44 6.56 -3.01
N MET A 141 2.69 6.24 -3.36
CA MET A 141 3.08 4.90 -3.81
C MET A 141 2.93 3.83 -2.71
N ALA A 142 3.30 4.13 -1.47
CA ALA A 142 3.13 3.21 -0.35
C ALA A 142 1.65 2.90 -0.08
N ARG A 143 0.76 3.91 -0.17
CA ARG A 143 -0.69 3.69 -0.03
C ARG A 143 -1.25 2.79 -1.13
N LEU A 144 -0.79 2.96 -2.37
CA LEU A 144 -1.14 2.05 -3.47
C LEU A 144 -0.64 0.63 -3.23
N ALA A 145 0.61 0.48 -2.76
CA ALA A 145 1.22 -0.80 -2.41
C ALA A 145 0.42 -1.53 -1.32
N ILE A 146 0.08 -0.84 -0.22
CA ILE A 146 -0.74 -1.38 0.87
C ILE A 146 -2.12 -1.81 0.36
N GLY A 147 -2.75 -1.01 -0.51
CA GLY A 147 -4.04 -1.36 -1.11
C GLY A 147 -3.99 -2.56 -2.08
N ARG A 148 -2.81 -2.93 -2.58
CA ARG A 148 -2.59 -4.13 -3.42
C ARG A 148 -2.38 -5.40 -2.60
N ALA A 149 -1.94 -5.29 -1.35
CA ALA A 149 -1.67 -6.45 -0.48
C ALA A 149 -2.90 -7.36 -0.32
N ASP A 150 -4.11 -6.78 -0.40
CA ASP A 150 -5.40 -7.50 -0.32
C ASP A 150 -5.86 -8.09 -1.67
N ARG A 151 -5.01 -8.10 -2.71
CA ARG A 151 -5.34 -8.54 -4.07
C ARG A 151 -4.37 -9.61 -4.58
N SER A 152 -4.77 -10.33 -5.62
CA SER A 152 -3.89 -11.26 -6.34
C SER A 152 -2.68 -10.50 -6.94
N PRO A 153 -1.47 -11.09 -6.95
CA PRO A 153 -1.12 -12.43 -6.44
C PRO A 153 -0.76 -12.50 -4.94
N TRP A 154 -0.69 -11.37 -4.24
CA TRP A 154 -0.23 -11.33 -2.84
C TRP A 154 -1.22 -11.91 -1.83
N SER A 155 -2.50 -11.62 -1.99
CA SER A 155 -3.57 -12.09 -1.10
C SER A 155 -3.98 -13.54 -1.41
N PRO A 156 -4.25 -14.37 -0.38
CA PRO A 156 -4.14 -14.09 1.06
C PRO A 156 -2.74 -14.32 1.64
N HIS A 157 -1.80 -14.73 0.80
CA HIS A 157 -0.53 -15.36 1.20
C HIS A 157 0.39 -14.46 2.01
N LEU A 158 0.48 -13.16 1.66
CA LEU A 158 1.29 -12.19 2.40
C LEU A 158 0.73 -11.94 3.81
N GLU A 159 -0.58 -11.79 3.93
CA GLU A 159 -1.27 -11.61 5.21
C GLU A 159 -1.09 -12.83 6.12
N ASP A 160 -1.27 -14.03 5.56
CA ASP A 160 -1.09 -15.29 6.27
C ASP A 160 0.35 -15.44 6.79
N ALA A 161 1.35 -15.08 5.97
CA ALA A 161 2.75 -15.12 6.36
C ALA A 161 3.04 -14.18 7.52
N LEU A 162 2.62 -12.91 7.41
CA LEU A 162 2.76 -11.92 8.45
C LEU A 162 2.10 -12.36 9.77
N ARG A 163 0.88 -12.91 9.72
CA ARG A 163 0.19 -13.44 10.92
C ARG A 163 0.90 -14.65 11.52
N ALA A 164 1.36 -15.59 10.69
CA ALA A 164 2.10 -16.75 11.17
C ALA A 164 3.44 -16.35 11.81
N THR A 165 4.14 -15.39 11.22
CA THR A 165 5.35 -14.80 11.81
C THR A 165 5.04 -14.14 13.16
N ALA A 166 3.96 -13.36 13.28
CA ALA A 166 3.57 -12.76 14.55
C ALA A 166 3.35 -13.81 15.65
N VAL A 167 2.71 -14.93 15.33
CA VAL A 167 2.50 -16.04 16.28
C VAL A 167 3.84 -16.62 16.75
N VAL A 168 4.78 -16.89 15.84
CA VAL A 168 6.10 -17.44 16.19
C VAL A 168 6.90 -16.46 17.02
N VAL A 169 6.97 -15.20 16.59
CA VAL A 169 7.74 -14.13 17.23
C VAL A 169 7.22 -13.88 18.64
N HIS A 170 5.91 -13.68 18.83
CA HIS A 170 5.34 -13.40 20.14
C HIS A 170 5.46 -14.58 21.11
N ALA A 171 5.44 -15.81 20.61
CA ALA A 171 5.69 -17.00 21.43
C ALA A 171 7.17 -17.14 21.84
N ALA A 172 8.10 -16.70 20.99
CA ALA A 172 9.54 -16.81 21.22
C ALA A 172 10.14 -15.63 21.99
N ALA A 173 9.56 -14.43 21.89
CA ALA A 173 10.07 -13.19 22.49
C ALA A 173 10.42 -13.30 24.00
N PRO A 174 9.61 -13.98 24.86
CA PRO A 174 9.97 -14.16 26.28
C PRO A 174 11.26 -14.95 26.53
N PHE A 175 11.78 -15.65 25.53
CA PHE A 175 13.01 -16.44 25.60
C PHE A 175 14.19 -15.80 24.84
N ALA A 176 13.96 -14.64 24.21
CA ALA A 176 14.97 -13.94 23.43
C ALA A 176 16.03 -13.32 24.35
N SER A 177 17.29 -13.41 23.94
CA SER A 177 18.38 -12.64 24.55
C SER A 177 18.37 -11.20 24.06
N GLU A 178 18.93 -10.26 24.82
CA GLU A 178 18.99 -8.82 24.48
C GLU A 178 19.55 -8.51 23.07
N GLY A 179 20.48 -9.33 22.55
CA GLY A 179 21.01 -9.16 21.19
C GLY A 179 20.21 -9.85 20.07
N SER A 180 19.01 -10.36 20.35
CA SER A 180 18.17 -11.05 19.35
C SER A 180 17.16 -10.09 18.74
N LEU A 181 16.92 -10.20 17.43
CA LEU A 181 15.81 -9.52 16.73
C LEU A 181 14.46 -9.70 17.42
N LEU A 182 14.24 -10.85 18.08
CA LEU A 182 12.99 -11.18 18.75
C LEU A 182 12.81 -10.44 20.08
N PHE A 183 13.87 -9.83 20.61
CA PHE A 183 13.85 -9.11 21.88
C PHE A 183 12.99 -7.85 21.80
N ASP A 184 13.09 -7.13 20.67
CA ASP A 184 12.37 -5.86 20.43
C ASP A 184 10.99 -6.06 19.76
N ALA A 185 10.44 -7.27 19.81
CA ALA A 185 9.11 -7.54 19.31
C ALA A 185 8.05 -6.76 20.09
N ALA A 186 7.46 -5.75 19.43
CA ALA A 186 6.37 -4.96 20.00
C ALA A 186 5.07 -5.78 20.08
N PRO A 187 4.12 -5.47 20.99
CA PRO A 187 2.83 -6.15 21.01
C PRO A 187 2.02 -5.87 19.74
N GLU A 188 1.18 -6.83 19.35
CA GLU A 188 0.21 -6.67 18.26
C GLU A 188 -0.78 -5.53 18.57
N ARG A 189 -1.08 -4.68 17.58
CA ARG A 189 -2.07 -3.61 17.76
C ARG A 189 -3.47 -4.21 17.92
N PRO A 190 -4.32 -3.69 18.83
CA PRO A 190 -5.63 -4.27 19.04
C PRO A 190 -6.50 -4.19 17.77
N VAL A 191 -7.37 -5.18 17.59
CA VAL A 191 -8.33 -5.20 16.48
C VAL A 191 -9.41 -4.16 16.75
N HIS A 192 -9.71 -3.36 15.73
CA HIS A 192 -10.74 -2.33 15.80
C HIS A 192 -12.13 -2.98 15.96
N PRO A 193 -13.06 -2.42 16.77
CA PRO A 193 -14.37 -3.03 17.01
C PRO A 193 -15.23 -3.26 15.76
N ALA A 194 -15.06 -2.45 14.71
CA ALA A 194 -15.72 -2.65 13.42
C ALA A 194 -15.21 -3.87 12.62
N GLY A 195 -14.18 -4.57 13.12
CA GLY A 195 -13.51 -5.68 12.44
C GLY A 195 -12.65 -5.22 11.26
N GLY A 196 -11.88 -6.17 10.70
CA GLY A 196 -11.09 -5.98 9.47
C GLY A 196 -9.80 -5.18 9.62
N TYR A 197 -9.77 -4.18 10.50
CA TYR A 197 -8.62 -3.29 10.71
C TYR A 197 -8.14 -3.28 12.16
N ARG A 198 -6.94 -2.74 12.37
CA ARG A 198 -6.38 -2.49 13.70
C ARG A 198 -6.47 -1.03 14.08
N HIS A 199 -6.31 -0.74 15.36
CA HIS A 199 -6.27 0.64 15.85
C HIS A 199 -5.15 1.45 15.20
N ALA A 200 -5.43 2.73 14.96
CA ALA A 200 -4.44 3.71 14.53
C ALA A 200 -3.38 3.92 15.60
N THR A 201 -2.22 4.43 15.18
CA THR A 201 -1.18 4.96 16.07
C THR A 201 -1.57 6.33 16.60
N GLU A 202 -2.05 7.19 15.68
CA GLU A 202 -2.44 8.55 15.98
C GLU A 202 -3.85 8.63 16.63
N PRO A 203 -4.07 9.60 17.53
CA PRO A 203 -5.36 9.80 18.14
C PRO A 203 -6.40 10.29 17.12
N GLY A 204 -7.56 9.66 17.16
CA GLY A 204 -8.72 10.02 16.35
C GLY A 204 -9.91 9.17 16.76
N ARG A 205 -11.07 9.51 16.23
CA ARG A 205 -12.33 8.81 16.48
C ARG A 205 -13.08 8.52 15.20
N CYS A 206 -13.89 7.46 15.18
CA CYS A 206 -14.74 7.15 14.02
C CYS A 206 -15.64 8.34 13.63
N GLY A 207 -16.13 9.12 14.59
CA GLY A 207 -16.92 10.34 14.35
C GLY A 207 -16.18 11.44 13.59
N GLU A 208 -14.86 11.42 13.59
CA GLU A 208 -13.99 12.39 12.91
C GLU A 208 -13.49 11.85 11.55
N CYS A 209 -13.95 10.66 11.14
CA CYS A 209 -13.42 9.93 10.02
C CYS A 209 -14.20 10.25 8.73
N ALA A 210 -13.48 10.52 7.64
CA ALA A 210 -14.02 10.75 6.31
C ALA A 210 -14.76 9.52 5.73
N TRP A 211 -14.53 8.34 6.30
CA TRP A 211 -15.21 7.10 5.95
C TRP A 211 -16.57 6.94 6.64
N LEU A 212 -16.93 7.81 7.60
CA LEU A 212 -18.20 7.78 8.29
C LEU A 212 -19.29 8.46 7.44
N VAL A 213 -20.28 7.69 7.02
CA VAL A 213 -21.47 8.19 6.32
C VAL A 213 -22.70 7.58 6.97
N GLU A 214 -23.61 8.43 7.46
CA GLU A 214 -24.89 8.01 8.07
C GLU A 214 -24.73 6.93 9.17
N GLY A 215 -23.68 7.04 9.99
CA GLY A 215 -23.40 6.11 11.09
C GLY A 215 -22.69 4.80 10.69
N ALA A 216 -22.36 4.62 9.41
CA ALA A 216 -21.64 3.46 8.91
C ALA A 216 -20.25 3.83 8.38
N CYS A 217 -19.27 2.93 8.59
CA CYS A 217 -17.99 3.00 7.89
C CYS A 217 -18.17 2.49 6.46
N THR A 218 -17.99 3.35 5.46
CA THR A 218 -18.18 2.95 4.05
C THR A 218 -17.12 1.95 3.56
N SER A 219 -15.96 1.88 4.22
CA SER A 219 -14.91 0.90 3.90
C SER A 219 -15.30 -0.53 4.30
N THR A 220 -15.83 -0.73 5.52
CA THR A 220 -16.22 -2.05 6.02
C THR A 220 -17.72 -2.36 5.85
N ARG A 221 -18.54 -1.34 5.59
CA ARG A 221 -20.01 -1.38 5.57
C ARG A 221 -20.63 -1.82 6.90
N VAL A 222 -19.97 -1.50 8.00
CA VAL A 222 -20.40 -1.82 9.37
C VAL A 222 -20.83 -0.53 10.08
N LEU A 223 -21.89 -0.62 10.89
CA LEU A 223 -22.28 0.46 11.80
C LEU A 223 -21.20 0.69 12.85
N VAL A 224 -20.83 1.94 13.09
CA VAL A 224 -19.77 2.29 14.03
C VAL A 224 -20.31 3.17 15.15
N ASP A 225 -19.74 3.02 16.34
CA ASP A 225 -19.87 4.03 17.39
C ASP A 225 -18.88 5.15 17.07
N GLU A 226 -19.36 6.38 16.97
CA GLU A 226 -18.54 7.56 16.68
C GLU A 226 -17.44 7.78 17.72
N ALA A 227 -17.63 7.30 18.96
CA ALA A 227 -16.66 7.40 20.04
C ALA A 227 -15.54 6.35 19.96
N TRP A 228 -15.67 5.33 19.10
CA TRP A 228 -14.61 4.34 18.93
C TRP A 228 -13.31 4.98 18.46
N PRO A 229 -12.15 4.53 18.98
CA PRO A 229 -10.86 5.03 18.54
C PRO A 229 -10.63 4.73 17.06
N ALA A 230 -9.96 5.63 16.36
CA ALA A 230 -9.57 5.49 14.96
C ALA A 230 -8.87 4.16 14.65
N CYS A 231 -9.06 3.66 13.43
CA CYS A 231 -8.34 2.52 12.87
C CYS A 231 -7.20 2.98 11.94
N GLU A 232 -6.34 2.05 11.53
CA GLU A 232 -5.21 2.30 10.61
C GLU A 232 -5.61 2.84 9.22
N ARG A 233 -6.92 2.94 8.91
CA ARG A 233 -7.48 3.58 7.69
C ARG A 233 -8.08 4.96 7.96
N PHE A 234 -7.90 5.51 9.16
CA PHE A 234 -8.50 6.78 9.58
C PHE A 234 -8.05 7.95 8.70
N GLU A 235 -9.01 8.77 8.29
CA GLU A 235 -8.79 9.96 7.49
C GLU A 235 -9.61 11.11 8.07
N ARG A 236 -8.97 12.20 8.50
CA ARG A 236 -9.67 13.29 9.21
C ARG A 236 -10.43 14.25 8.29
N SER A 237 -9.90 14.54 7.10
CA SER A 237 -10.53 15.51 6.19
C SER A 237 -10.19 15.23 4.74
N LEU A 238 -11.17 15.47 3.86
CA LEU A 238 -11.04 15.34 2.42
C LEU A 238 -10.95 16.72 1.76
N ASP A 239 -9.76 17.09 1.28
CA ASP A 239 -9.55 18.30 0.49
C ASP A 239 -9.37 17.96 -1.00
N CYS A 240 -10.35 18.34 -1.82
CA CYS A 240 -10.29 18.17 -3.27
C CYS A 240 -9.21 19.04 -3.93
N ARG A 241 -8.87 20.20 -3.34
CA ARG A 241 -7.82 21.09 -3.85
C ARG A 241 -6.42 20.53 -3.58
N ALA A 242 -6.29 19.67 -2.57
CA ALA A 242 -5.06 18.93 -2.30
C ALA A 242 -4.98 17.65 -3.16
N CYS A 243 -6.02 16.82 -3.18
CA CYS A 243 -5.91 15.50 -3.81
C CYS A 243 -6.20 15.47 -5.31
N GLY A 244 -7.14 16.28 -5.80
CA GLY A 244 -7.59 16.27 -7.20
C GLY A 244 -8.14 14.92 -7.71
N ALA A 245 -8.30 13.91 -6.86
CA ALA A 245 -8.31 12.48 -7.23
C ALA A 245 -9.24 12.11 -8.40
N CYS A 246 -10.50 12.56 -8.36
CA CYS A 246 -11.47 12.27 -9.44
C CYS A 246 -11.19 13.04 -10.74
N CYS A 247 -10.54 14.20 -10.65
CA CYS A 247 -10.18 15.07 -11.78
C CYS A 247 -8.83 14.71 -12.43
N ARG A 248 -8.04 13.86 -11.77
CA ARG A 248 -6.82 13.22 -12.29
C ARG A 248 -7.07 11.73 -12.52
N GLU A 249 -6.09 10.86 -12.31
CA GLU A 249 -6.07 9.45 -12.66
C GLU A 249 -7.07 8.56 -11.89
N GLY A 250 -7.98 9.12 -11.08
CA GLY A 250 -8.99 8.34 -10.35
C GLY A 250 -10.07 7.70 -11.25
N PHE A 251 -10.34 8.29 -12.41
CA PHE A 251 -11.31 7.78 -13.39
C PHE A 251 -10.86 8.01 -14.82
N ASP A 252 -10.88 6.96 -15.64
CA ASP A 252 -10.56 7.04 -17.07
C ASP A 252 -11.70 7.64 -17.89
N VAL A 253 -12.94 7.46 -17.42
CA VAL A 253 -14.16 7.89 -18.12
C VAL A 253 -15.10 8.60 -17.14
N VAL A 254 -15.67 9.71 -17.58
CA VAL A 254 -16.77 10.41 -16.90
C VAL A 254 -17.92 10.48 -17.88
N GLU A 255 -18.94 9.65 -17.68
CA GLU A 255 -20.12 9.62 -18.54
C GLU A 255 -20.99 10.88 -18.31
N LEU A 256 -21.59 11.37 -19.38
CA LEU A 256 -22.44 12.56 -19.41
C LEU A 256 -23.83 12.19 -19.93
N ALA A 257 -24.87 12.69 -19.26
CA ALA A 257 -26.23 12.59 -19.78
C ALA A 257 -26.38 13.48 -21.04
N ALA A 258 -27.22 13.06 -21.98
CA ALA A 258 -27.39 13.78 -23.25
C ALA A 258 -28.02 15.17 -23.06
N ASP A 259 -28.80 15.35 -22.00
CA ASP A 259 -29.46 16.58 -21.59
C ASP A 259 -28.71 17.35 -20.50
N ASP A 260 -27.50 16.93 -20.12
CA ASP A 260 -26.67 17.65 -19.17
C ASP A 260 -26.30 19.04 -19.76
N PRO A 261 -26.58 20.16 -19.05
CA PRO A 261 -26.24 21.50 -19.52
C PRO A 261 -24.78 21.68 -19.92
N PHE A 262 -23.87 20.92 -19.29
CA PHE A 262 -22.45 20.90 -19.64
C PHE A 262 -22.23 20.50 -21.11
N VAL A 263 -23.01 19.56 -21.65
CA VAL A 263 -22.87 19.09 -23.04
C VAL A 263 -23.14 20.23 -24.02
N ALA A 264 -24.14 21.07 -23.74
CA ALA A 264 -24.45 22.22 -24.57
C ALA A 264 -23.43 23.35 -24.43
N ALA A 265 -23.01 23.65 -23.19
CA ALA A 265 -22.10 24.76 -22.91
C ALA A 265 -20.63 24.47 -23.28
N HIS A 266 -20.20 23.22 -23.14
CA HIS A 266 -18.79 22.81 -23.22
C HIS A 266 -18.60 21.67 -24.24
N GLY A 267 -19.35 21.65 -25.34
CA GLY A 267 -19.35 20.57 -26.33
C GLY A 267 -17.98 20.22 -26.92
N ALA A 268 -17.01 21.15 -26.94
CA ALA A 268 -15.62 20.88 -27.34
C ALA A 268 -14.85 19.97 -26.37
N LEU A 269 -15.34 19.78 -25.15
CA LEU A 269 -14.80 18.88 -24.13
C LEU A 269 -15.52 17.53 -24.10
N VAL A 270 -16.53 17.32 -24.95
CA VAL A 270 -17.35 16.11 -24.97
C VAL A 270 -16.96 15.24 -26.16
N GLU A 271 -16.79 13.95 -25.89
CA GLU A 271 -16.52 12.93 -26.89
C GLU A 271 -17.61 11.87 -26.88
N ARG A 272 -17.74 11.13 -27.98
CA ARG A 272 -18.64 9.98 -28.07
C ARG A 272 -17.82 8.70 -28.17
N ILE A 273 -17.93 7.84 -27.16
CA ILE A 273 -17.25 6.54 -27.09
C ILE A 273 -18.32 5.47 -26.91
N ASP A 274 -18.35 4.49 -27.80
CA ASP A 274 -19.32 3.37 -27.80
C ASP A 274 -20.78 3.82 -27.63
N GLY A 275 -21.15 4.92 -28.30
CA GLY A 275 -22.49 5.50 -28.26
C GLY A 275 -22.79 6.36 -27.04
N ARG A 276 -21.95 6.37 -26.00
CA ARG A 276 -22.08 7.20 -24.79
C ARG A 276 -21.40 8.55 -24.96
N LEU A 277 -21.94 9.59 -24.34
CA LEU A 277 -21.25 10.87 -24.21
C LEU A 277 -20.34 10.81 -22.99
N VAL A 278 -19.10 11.23 -23.16
CA VAL A 278 -18.10 11.24 -22.10
C VAL A 278 -17.36 12.57 -22.09
N LEU A 279 -16.93 13.00 -20.90
CA LEU A 279 -15.97 14.08 -20.80
C LEU A 279 -14.62 13.57 -21.30
N ARG A 280 -14.05 14.27 -22.29
CA ARG A 280 -12.71 13.99 -22.79
C ARG A 280 -11.71 14.01 -21.65
N ARG A 281 -10.83 13.01 -21.57
CA ARG A 281 -9.69 12.98 -20.65
C ARG A 281 -8.40 12.80 -21.44
N LEU A 282 -7.36 13.53 -21.05
CA LEU A 282 -6.03 13.46 -21.67
C LEU A 282 -5.06 12.95 -20.62
N ASP A 283 -4.49 11.77 -20.84
CA ASP A 283 -3.55 11.11 -19.93
C ASP A 283 -4.11 11.02 -18.50
N GLY A 284 -5.37 10.59 -18.38
CA GLY A 284 -6.08 10.49 -17.09
C GLY A 284 -6.50 11.84 -16.50
N ARG A 285 -6.14 12.98 -17.10
CA ARG A 285 -6.43 14.31 -16.55
C ARG A 285 -7.64 14.97 -17.21
N CYS A 286 -8.47 15.61 -16.38
CA CYS A 286 -9.62 16.38 -16.80
C CYS A 286 -9.17 17.70 -17.46
N PRO A 287 -9.60 18.06 -18.68
CA PRO A 287 -9.09 19.24 -19.39
C PRO A 287 -9.31 20.59 -18.67
N PRO A 288 -10.43 20.80 -17.94
CA PRO A 288 -10.58 21.98 -17.10
C PRO A 288 -9.74 22.01 -15.82
N LEU A 289 -9.04 20.93 -15.45
CA LEU A 289 -8.24 20.91 -14.22
C LEU A 289 -7.03 21.86 -14.34
N ARG A 290 -6.84 22.69 -13.33
CA ARG A 290 -5.69 23.60 -13.12
C ARG A 290 -4.97 23.19 -11.83
N GLY A 291 -3.72 23.63 -11.68
CA GLY A 291 -2.83 23.19 -10.62
C GLY A 291 -2.29 21.77 -10.80
N ASP A 292 -1.22 21.49 -10.09
CA ASP A 292 -0.49 20.23 -10.09
C ASP A 292 -0.45 19.58 -8.70
N GLY A 293 -1.02 20.24 -7.68
CA GLY A 293 -0.96 19.82 -6.29
C GLY A 293 0.43 19.98 -5.66
N ARG A 294 1.42 20.51 -6.40
CA ARG A 294 2.81 20.71 -5.98
C ARG A 294 3.11 22.21 -5.94
N GLY A 295 2.44 22.88 -5.00
CA GLY A 295 2.52 24.34 -4.83
C GLY A 295 1.37 25.10 -5.52
N GLU A 296 0.74 24.53 -6.56
CA GLU A 296 -0.50 25.06 -7.13
C GLU A 296 -1.68 24.11 -6.84
N PRO A 297 -2.65 24.50 -5.97
CA PRO A 297 -3.77 23.64 -5.63
C PRO A 297 -4.64 23.30 -6.84
N PHE A 298 -5.19 22.09 -6.84
CA PHE A 298 -6.12 21.65 -7.87
C PHE A 298 -7.39 22.52 -7.88
N ALA A 299 -7.80 22.95 -9.07
CA ALA A 299 -9.04 23.72 -9.26
C ALA A 299 -9.66 23.42 -10.63
N CYS A 300 -10.99 23.32 -10.68
CA CYS A 300 -11.72 23.19 -11.94
C CYS A 300 -11.97 24.60 -12.52
N ALA A 301 -11.50 24.85 -13.75
CA ALA A 301 -11.72 26.12 -14.44
C ALA A 301 -13.19 26.38 -14.80
N VAL A 302 -14.04 25.35 -14.78
CA VAL A 302 -15.47 25.40 -15.10
C VAL A 302 -16.31 24.90 -13.92
N TYR A 303 -15.88 25.19 -12.68
CA TYR A 303 -16.47 24.60 -11.48
C TYR A 303 -17.99 24.80 -11.40
N GLU A 304 -18.50 25.99 -11.71
CA GLU A 304 -19.94 26.29 -11.66
C GLU A 304 -20.76 25.55 -12.73
N ASP A 305 -20.15 25.25 -13.88
CA ASP A 305 -20.80 24.58 -15.00
C ASP A 305 -20.64 23.05 -14.96
N ARG A 306 -19.96 22.51 -13.95
CA ARG A 306 -19.61 21.08 -13.87
C ARG A 306 -20.82 20.16 -14.13
N PRO A 307 -20.62 19.05 -14.86
CA PRO A 307 -21.70 18.11 -15.18
C PRO A 307 -22.22 17.42 -13.92
N GLN A 308 -23.43 16.85 -14.00
CA GLN A 308 -24.08 16.21 -12.85
C GLN A 308 -23.22 15.09 -12.26
N THR A 309 -22.59 14.27 -13.11
CA THR A 309 -21.66 13.20 -12.69
C THR A 309 -20.53 13.72 -11.78
N CYS A 310 -20.03 14.94 -12.02
CA CYS A 310 -19.02 15.55 -11.15
C CYS A 310 -19.61 16.12 -9.86
N ARG A 311 -20.89 16.53 -9.85
CA ARG A 311 -21.59 16.99 -8.64
C ARG A 311 -21.89 15.83 -7.69
N ASP A 312 -22.20 14.66 -8.24
CA ASP A 312 -22.48 13.45 -7.49
C ASP A 312 -21.24 12.89 -6.76
N LEU A 313 -20.04 13.26 -7.20
CA LEU A 313 -18.77 12.95 -6.54
C LEU A 313 -18.48 13.90 -5.35
N ALA A 314 -19.45 14.02 -4.44
CA ALA A 314 -19.28 14.80 -3.21
C ALA A 314 -18.12 14.24 -2.36
N PRO A 315 -17.37 15.08 -1.63
CA PRO A 315 -16.36 14.61 -0.68
C PRO A 315 -16.96 13.57 0.27
N GLY A 316 -16.31 12.40 0.39
CA GLY A 316 -16.75 11.31 1.26
C GLY A 316 -17.75 10.34 0.62
N SER A 317 -18.25 10.64 -0.58
CA SER A 317 -19.02 9.66 -1.36
C SER A 317 -18.17 8.44 -1.73
N ASP A 318 -18.83 7.31 -2.01
CA ASP A 318 -18.17 6.08 -2.48
C ASP A 318 -17.31 6.34 -3.73
N GLY A 319 -17.77 7.20 -4.64
CA GLY A 319 -17.01 7.60 -5.82
C GLY A 319 -15.77 8.43 -5.49
N CYS A 320 -15.88 9.37 -4.54
CA CYS A 320 -14.73 10.14 -4.04
C CYS A 320 -13.66 9.22 -3.43
N LEU A 321 -14.07 8.34 -2.52
CA LEU A 321 -13.18 7.43 -1.80
C LEU A 321 -12.54 6.39 -2.73
N THR A 322 -13.30 5.90 -3.72
CA THR A 322 -12.77 5.03 -4.77
C THR A 322 -11.71 5.72 -5.62
N ALA A 323 -11.96 6.96 -6.04
CA ALA A 323 -10.97 7.74 -6.79
C ALA A 323 -9.70 7.95 -5.97
N ARG A 324 -9.83 8.32 -4.68
CA ARG A 324 -8.68 8.55 -3.80
C ARG A 324 -7.82 7.30 -3.59
N ARG A 325 -8.44 6.12 -3.41
CA ARG A 325 -7.69 4.85 -3.30
C ARG A 325 -6.94 4.51 -4.58
N ARG A 326 -7.52 4.78 -5.76
CA ARG A 326 -6.88 4.53 -7.06
C ARG A 326 -5.61 5.36 -7.29
N VAL A 327 -5.50 6.49 -6.61
CA VAL A 327 -4.37 7.42 -6.77
C VAL A 327 -3.52 7.55 -5.51
N GLY A 328 -3.65 6.62 -4.55
CA GLY A 328 -2.82 6.60 -3.36
C GLY A 328 -3.10 7.74 -2.36
N ARG A 329 -4.28 8.36 -2.42
CA ARG A 329 -4.69 9.43 -1.49
C ARG A 329 -5.52 8.93 -0.31
N SER A 330 -5.95 7.69 -0.38
CA SER A 330 -6.68 6.97 0.67
C SER A 330 -6.20 5.53 0.73
N LEU A 331 -6.31 4.91 1.90
CA LEU A 331 -6.15 3.46 2.06
C LEU A 331 -7.49 2.75 1.81
#